data_AF-A0AAW5JBS5-F1
#
_entry.id   AF-A0AAW5JBS5-F1
#
_cell.length_a   1.000
_cell.length_b   1.000
_cell.length_c   1.000
_cell.angle_alpha   90.00
_cell.angle_beta   90.00
_cell.angle_gamma   90.00
#
_symmetry.space_group_name_H-M   'P 1'
#
loop_
_entity.id
_entity.type
_entity.pdbx_description
1 polymer ?
#
loop_
_entity_poly.entity_id
_entity_poly.type
_entity_poly.pdbx_seq_one_letter_code
_entity_poly.pdbx_strand_id
1 'polypeptide(L)' 'MPTKKKSANATARELPSIPQELIEQFVKGPMSAEAIQDASMAFKKALIERALGAELGHHLGYPQG' A
#
# COMPACT_ATOMS: atom_id res chain seq x y z
N MET A 1 -42.86 -15.65 5.01
CA MET A 1 -42.43 -14.63 4.04
C MET A 1 -40.91 -14.59 4.03
N PRO A 2 -40.23 -14.77 2.88
CA PRO A 2 -38.77 -14.67 2.86
C PRO A 2 -38.36 -13.20 2.95
N THR A 3 -37.57 -12.88 3.98
CA THR A 3 -37.01 -11.54 4.20
C THR A 3 -35.99 -11.24 3.10
N LYS A 4 -36.22 -10.19 2.33
CA LYS A 4 -35.28 -9.70 1.32
C LYS A 4 -33.97 -9.35 2.03
N LYS A 5 -32.90 -10.10 1.72
CA LYS A 5 -31.53 -9.76 2.16
C LYS A 5 -31.24 -8.34 1.66
N LYS A 6 -31.07 -7.41 2.60
CA LYS A 6 -30.63 -6.05 2.32
C LYS A 6 -29.32 -6.17 1.54
N SER A 7 -29.35 -5.70 0.30
CA SER A 7 -28.18 -5.65 -0.57
C SER A 7 -27.04 -5.04 0.22
N ALA A 8 -25.91 -5.76 0.28
CA ALA A 8 -24.65 -5.26 0.80
C ALA A 8 -24.11 -4.21 -0.17
N ASN A 9 -24.85 -3.13 -0.38
CA ASN A 9 -24.34 -1.89 -0.94
C ASN A 9 -23.77 -1.08 0.23
N ALA A 10 -22.87 -1.71 0.98
CA ALA A 10 -21.97 -1.00 1.87
C ALA A 10 -20.99 -0.32 0.93
N THR A 11 -21.36 0.89 0.48
CA THR A 11 -20.50 1.91 -0.14
C THR A 11 -19.11 1.36 -0.44
N ALA A 12 -18.95 0.76 -1.63
CA ALA A 12 -17.64 0.32 -2.10
C ALA A 12 -16.77 1.57 -2.05
N ARG A 13 -15.93 1.66 -1.02
CA ARG A 13 -15.11 2.82 -0.76
C ARG A 13 -14.27 2.98 -2.02
N GLU A 14 -14.47 4.07 -2.76
CA GLU A 14 -13.71 4.30 -3.98
C GLU A 14 -12.24 4.28 -3.59
N LEU A 15 -11.56 3.21 -4.01
CA LEU A 15 -10.15 3.08 -3.78
C LEU A 15 -9.46 4.09 -4.70
N PRO A 16 -8.46 4.83 -4.21
CA PRO A 16 -7.68 5.69 -5.07
C PRO A 16 -7.06 4.84 -6.19
N SER A 17 -7.18 5.32 -7.43
CA SER A 17 -6.48 4.70 -8.55
C SER A 17 -4.97 4.85 -8.35
N ILE A 18 -4.24 3.76 -8.47
CA ILE A 18 -2.77 3.76 -8.40
C ILE A 18 -2.25 3.93 -9.84
N PRO A 19 -1.49 5.00 -10.14
CA PRO A 19 -0.86 5.18 -11.45
C PRO A 19 -0.01 3.98 -11.85
N GLN A 20 -0.10 3.55 -13.12
CA GLN A 20 0.64 2.41 -13.66
C GLN A 20 2.16 2.57 -13.48
N GLU A 21 2.70 3.78 -13.70
CA GLU A 21 4.12 4.09 -13.48
C GLU A 21 4.61 3.76 -12.06
N LEU A 22 3.75 3.85 -11.04
CA LEU A 22 4.12 3.48 -9.66
C LEU A 22 4.17 1.96 -9.48
N ILE A 23 3.31 1.23 -10.18
CA ILE A 23 3.29 -0.24 -10.17
C ILE A 23 4.56 -0.76 -10.84
N GLU A 24 4.95 -0.18 -11.98
CA GLU A 24 6.15 -0.56 -12.71
C GLU A 24 7.45 -0.28 -11.92
N GLN A 25 7.46 0.75 -11.07
CA GLN A 25 8.57 0.98 -10.15
C GLN A 25 8.70 -0.08 -9.05
N PHE A 26 7.56 -0.62 -8.60
CA PHE A 26 7.51 -1.67 -7.56
C PHE A 26 7.72 -3.07 -8.13
N VAL A 27 7.32 -3.31 -9.38
CA VAL A 27 7.32 -4.63 -10.03
C VAL A 27 8.20 -4.59 -11.28
N LYS A 28 9.44 -5.06 -11.16
CA LYS A 28 10.44 -5.06 -12.25
C LYS A 28 10.53 -6.38 -13.04
N GLY A 29 9.61 -7.32 -12.78
CA GLY A 29 9.58 -8.65 -13.38
C GLY A 29 8.61 -9.57 -12.65
N PRO A 30 8.55 -10.87 -13.00
CA PRO A 30 7.70 -11.83 -12.32
C PRO A 30 8.02 -11.86 -10.81
N MET A 31 7.01 -11.62 -9.97
CA MET A 31 7.12 -11.72 -8.51
C MET A 31 6.25 -12.87 -8.00
N SER A 32 6.74 -13.56 -6.96
CA SER A 32 5.92 -14.53 -6.23
C SER A 32 4.86 -13.80 -5.39
N ALA A 33 3.79 -14.50 -5.01
CA ALA A 33 2.77 -13.95 -4.13
C ALA A 33 3.34 -13.50 -2.77
N GLU A 34 4.33 -14.24 -2.25
CA GLU A 34 5.04 -13.92 -1.01
C GLU A 34 5.80 -12.60 -1.14
N ALA A 35 6.58 -12.43 -2.21
CA ALA A 35 7.32 -11.19 -2.46
C ALA A 35 6.39 -9.98 -2.61
N ILE A 36 5.22 -10.17 -3.24
CA ILE A 36 4.19 -9.13 -3.36
C ILE A 36 3.62 -8.76 -1.98
N GLN A 37 3.37 -9.75 -1.13
CA GLN A 37 2.85 -9.53 0.22
C GLN A 37 3.87 -8.75 1.07
N ASP A 38 5.14 -9.15 1.04
CA ASP A 38 6.21 -8.50 1.80
C ASP A 38 6.39 -7.04 1.35
N ALA A 39 6.43 -6.81 0.03
CA ALA A 39 6.51 -5.47 -0.55
C ALA A 39 5.31 -4.59 -0.14
N SER A 40 4.10 -5.16 -0.12
CA SER A 40 2.88 -4.46 0.29
C SER A 40 2.89 -4.09 1.77
N MET A 41 3.38 -4.97 2.65
CA MET A 41 3.53 -4.67 4.08
C MET A 41 4.53 -3.53 4.31
N ALA A 42 5.69 -3.59 3.66
CA ALA A 42 6.70 -2.55 3.75
C ALA A 42 6.17 -1.18 3.26
N PHE A 43 5.46 -1.17 2.13
CA PHE A 43 4.85 0.04 1.58
C PHE A 43 3.77 0.62 2.52
N LYS A 44 2.87 -0.22 3.03
CA LYS A 44 1.84 0.21 3.99
C LYS A 44 2.45 0.83 5.24
N LYS A 45 3.54 0.25 5.77
CA LYS A 45 4.27 0.80 6.92
C LYS A 45 4.83 2.19 6.59
N ALA A 46 5.51 2.34 5.45
CA ALA A 46 6.09 3.61 5.04
C ALA A 46 5.03 4.71 4.85
N LEU A 47 3.86 4.38 4.29
CA LEU A 47 2.75 5.32 4.16
C LEU A 47 2.23 5.79 5.53
N ILE A 48 2.09 4.88 6.50
CA ILE A 48 1.63 5.21 7.85
C ILE A 48 2.66 6.11 8.55
N GLU A 49 3.95 5.78 8.48
CA GLU A 49 5.00 6.60 9.09
C GLU A 49 5.07 8.00 8.48
N ARG A 50 4.94 8.10 7.16
CA ARG A 50 4.87 9.39 6.46
C ARG A 50 3.64 10.20 6.84
N ALA A 51 2.48 9.56 6.96
CA ALA A 51 1.22 10.24 7.30
C ALA A 51 1.15 10.66 8.78
N LEU A 52 1.75 9.88 9.68
CA LEU A 52 1.75 10.15 11.12
C LEU A 52 2.89 11.08 11.57
N GLY A 53 3.75 11.55 10.65
CA GLY A 53 4.89 12.39 11.00
C GLY A 53 5.90 11.66 11.89
N ALA A 54 5.93 10.33 11.84
CA ALA A 54 7.06 9.56 12.35
C ALA A 54 8.19 9.73 11.33
N GLU A 55 8.82 10.90 11.40
CA GLU A 55 9.91 11.30 10.52
C GLU A 55 10.97 10.19 10.50
N LEU A 56 11.27 9.68 9.31
CA LEU A 56 12.63 9.26 8.99
C LEU A 56 13.54 10.50 9.06
N GLY A 57 13.74 11.02 10.26
CA GLY A 57 15.04 11.55 10.62
C GLY A 57 16.02 10.40 10.42
N HIS A 58 16.94 10.59 9.47
CA HIS A 58 18.03 9.69 9.11
C HIS A 58 17.63 8.37 8.44
N HIS A 59 17.64 8.35 7.11
CA HIS A 59 18.49 7.44 6.31
C HIS A 59 18.56 7.89 4.84
N LEU A 60 18.66 9.20 4.60
CA LEU A 60 19.09 9.76 3.32
C LEU A 60 20.47 10.42 3.50
N GLY A 61 21.52 9.59 3.49
CA GLY A 61 22.85 9.99 2.99
C GLY A 61 23.76 10.87 3.85
N TYR A 62 24.22 10.42 5.02
CA TYR A 62 25.52 10.86 5.55
C TYR A 62 26.53 9.72 5.46
N PRO A 63 27.76 9.94 4.94
CA PRO A 63 28.84 8.98 5.12
C PRO A 63 29.18 8.91 6.61
N GLN A 64 29.41 7.69 7.10
CA GLN A 64 30.04 7.43 8.39
C GLN A 64 31.35 8.24 8.47
N GLY A 65 31.35 9.24 9.36
CA GLY A 65 32.57 9.86 9.89
C GLY A 65 32.98 9.13 11.16
#